data_AF-D3AQV6-F1
#
_entry.id   AF-D3AQV6-F1
#
_cell.length_a   1.000
_cell.length_b   1.000
_cell.length_c   1.000
_cell.angle_alpha   90.00
_cell.angle_beta   90.00
_cell.angle_gamma   90.00
#
_symmetry.space_group_name_H-M   'P 1'
#
loop_
_entity.id
_entity.type
_entity.pdbx_description
1 polymer ?
#
loop_
_entity_poly.entity_id
_entity_poly.type
_entity_poly.pdbx_seq_one_letter_code
_entity_poly.pdbx_strand_id
1 'polypeptide(L)' 'MDTVICPQKGIECNDEAEAPDGWAKWIIPGYEYIYVERDSEDSCSIKYLKDNGISLVGAVHDFISPLTGKNYMFFSIRKL' A
#
# COMPACT_ATOMS: atom_id res chain seq x y z
N MET A 1 -7.31 -5.22 10.26
CA MET A 1 -7.06 -6.35 9.34
C MET A 1 -7.73 -5.86 8.10
N ASP A 2 -6.93 -5.37 7.17
CA ASP A 2 -7.46 -4.47 6.15
C ASP A 2 -7.74 -5.36 4.94
N THR A 3 -9.01 -5.55 4.68
CA THR A 3 -9.47 -6.39 3.58
C THR A 3 -9.59 -5.52 2.34
N VAL A 4 -9.05 -6.01 1.21
CA VAL A 4 -9.05 -5.29 -0.06
C VAL A 4 -9.69 -6.14 -1.15
N ILE A 5 -10.67 -5.59 -1.85
CA ILE A 5 -11.25 -6.17 -3.06
C ILE A 5 -10.58 -5.51 -4.27
N CYS A 6 -9.98 -6.32 -5.16
CA CYS A 6 -9.08 -5.82 -6.19
C CYS A 6 -9.39 -6.38 -7.60
N PRO A 7 -9.50 -5.51 -8.62
CA PRO A 7 -9.22 -5.77 -10.02
C PRO A 7 -7.83 -5.14 -10.33
N GLN A 8 -7.72 -4.18 -11.25
CA GLN A 8 -6.50 -3.37 -11.46
C GLN A 8 -6.21 -2.31 -10.36
N LYS A 9 -7.19 -1.92 -9.53
CA LYS A 9 -7.03 -0.97 -8.40
C LYS A 9 -7.84 -1.44 -7.19
N GLY A 10 -7.17 -1.76 -6.10
CA GLY A 10 -7.82 -2.27 -4.88
C GLY A 10 -8.62 -1.21 -4.13
N ILE A 11 -9.69 -1.64 -3.46
CA ILE A 11 -10.50 -0.82 -2.56
C ILE A 11 -10.57 -1.53 -1.21
N GLU A 12 -10.29 -0.80 -0.13
CA GLU A 12 -10.47 -1.29 1.23
C GLU A 12 -11.96 -1.48 1.53
N CYS A 13 -12.30 -2.59 2.16
CA CYS A 13 -13.67 -2.96 2.45
C CYS A 13 -13.77 -3.70 3.77
N ASN A 14 -15.00 -3.78 4.29
CA ASN A 14 -15.30 -4.58 5.46
C ASN A 14 -15.06 -6.08 5.21
N ASP A 15 -14.79 -6.81 6.30
CA ASP A 15 -14.55 -8.26 6.25
C ASP A 15 -15.74 -9.07 5.75
N GLU A 16 -16.96 -8.53 5.79
CA GLU A 16 -18.17 -9.18 5.26
C GLU A 16 -18.47 -8.81 3.80
N ALA A 17 -17.67 -7.95 3.17
CA ALA A 17 -17.91 -7.53 1.79
C ALA A 17 -17.66 -8.68 0.80
N GLU A 18 -18.53 -8.84 -0.19
CA GLU A 18 -18.36 -9.81 -1.26
C GLU A 18 -17.67 -9.18 -2.48
N ALA A 19 -16.72 -9.91 -3.07
CA ALA A 19 -16.07 -9.46 -4.30
C ALA A 19 -17.05 -9.60 -5.48
N PRO A 20 -17.19 -8.58 -6.35
CA PRO A 20 -17.92 -8.71 -7.60
C PRO A 20 -17.31 -9.78 -8.52
N ASP A 21 -18.08 -10.24 -9.50
CA ASP A 21 -17.60 -11.20 -10.50
C ASP A 21 -16.31 -10.73 -11.18
N GLY A 22 -15.29 -11.60 -11.18
CA GLY A 22 -13.98 -11.33 -11.76
C GLY A 22 -13.03 -10.53 -10.86
N TRP A 23 -13.42 -10.20 -9.63
CA TRP A 23 -12.55 -9.57 -8.64
C TRP A 23 -12.10 -10.59 -7.59
N ALA A 24 -11.00 -10.29 -6.91
CA ALA A 24 -10.51 -11.09 -5.80
C ALA A 24 -10.49 -10.28 -4.51
N LYS A 25 -10.92 -10.90 -3.42
CA LYS A 25 -10.83 -10.37 -2.05
C LYS A 25 -9.56 -10.89 -1.40
N TRP A 26 -8.77 -9.98 -0.85
CA TRP A 26 -7.49 -10.27 -0.21
C TRP A 26 -7.48 -9.69 1.20
N ILE A 27 -6.88 -10.44 2.11
CA ILE A 27 -6.59 -9.96 3.45
C ILE A 27 -5.17 -9.46 3.45
N ILE A 28 -4.97 -8.16 3.68
CA ILE A 28 -3.63 -7.57 3.81
C ILE A 28 -3.21 -7.66 5.29
N PRO A 29 -2.11 -8.36 5.61
CA PRO A 29 -1.61 -8.40 6.96
C PRO A 29 -1.06 -7.04 7.38
N GLY A 30 -1.00 -6.79 8.69
CA GLY A 30 -0.40 -5.57 9.22
C GLY A 30 1.09 -5.49 8.89
N TYR A 31 1.52 -4.34 8.42
CA TYR A 31 2.93 -3.99 8.29
C TYR A 31 3.17 -2.62 8.90
N GLU A 32 4.43 -2.37 9.25
CA GLU A 32 4.92 -1.03 9.39
C GLU A 32 5.41 -0.50 8.05
N TYR A 33 5.10 0.77 7.80
CA TYR A 33 5.37 1.43 6.55
C TYR A 33 6.18 2.69 6.75
N ILE A 34 7.09 2.96 5.80
CA ILE A 34 7.53 4.32 5.49
C ILE A 34 6.66 4.78 4.32
N TYR A 35 6.16 6.01 4.37
CA TYR A 35 5.37 6.56 3.26
C TYR A 35 5.88 7.93 2.82
N VAL A 36 5.66 8.23 1.55
CA VAL A 36 6.00 9.51 0.92
C VAL A 36 4.83 9.99 0.09
N GLU A 37 4.63 11.31 0.01
CA GLU A 37 3.69 11.88 -0.94
C GLU A 37 4.27 11.82 -2.37
N ARG A 38 3.44 11.46 -3.35
CA ARG A 38 3.87 11.04 -4.70
C ARG A 38 4.22 12.19 -5.65
N ASP A 39 4.17 13.41 -5.14
CA ASP A 39 4.76 14.62 -5.73
C ASP A 39 6.30 14.66 -5.58
N SER A 40 6.89 13.67 -4.89
CA SER A 40 8.33 13.40 -4.88
C SER A 40 8.73 12.33 -5.90
N GLU A 41 9.94 12.43 -6.47
CA GLU A 41 10.44 11.43 -7.43
C GLU A 41 10.70 10.06 -6.76
N ASP A 42 10.03 9.01 -7.22
CA ASP A 42 10.12 7.63 -6.71
C ASP A 42 11.57 7.12 -6.52
N SER A 43 12.48 7.58 -7.39
CA SER A 43 13.90 7.20 -7.36
C SER A 43 14.60 7.64 -6.07
N CYS A 44 14.19 8.78 -5.50
CA CYS A 44 14.76 9.31 -4.26
C CYS A 44 14.34 8.46 -3.05
N SER A 45 13.10 7.99 -3.04
CA SER A 45 12.53 7.17 -1.96
C SER A 45 13.21 5.80 -1.87
N ILE A 46 13.40 5.12 -3.01
CA ILE A 46 14.13 3.85 -3.06
C ILE A 46 15.60 4.02 -2.68
N LYS A 47 16.24 5.10 -3.14
CA LYS A 47 17.62 5.42 -2.76
C LYS A 47 17.75 5.65 -1.26
N TYR A 48 16.83 6.38 -0.63
CA TYR A 48 16.81 6.58 0.81
C TYR A 48 16.76 5.25 1.57
N LEU A 49 15.87 4.32 1.18
CA LEU A 49 15.79 3.00 1.81
C LEU A 49 17.13 2.26 1.72
N LYS A 50 17.74 2.25 0.53
CA LYS A 50 19.04 1.62 0.29
C LYS A 50 20.15 2.24 1.12
N ASP A 51 20.26 3.56 1.11
CA ASP A 51 21.31 4.31 1.82
C ASP A 51 21.21 4.14 3.34
N ASN A 52 20.01 3.85 3.88
CA ASN A 52 19.77 3.60 5.30
C ASN A 52 19.70 2.10 5.66
N GLY A 53 19.99 1.19 4.72
CA GLY A 53 19.98 -0.25 4.98
C GLY A 53 18.59 -0.83 5.29
N ILE A 54 17.53 -0.15 4.86
CA ILE A 54 16.14 -0.57 5.08
C ILE A 54 15.70 -1.48 3.94
N SER A 55 15.34 -2.72 4.28
CA SER A 55 14.86 -3.71 3.31
C SER A 55 13.34 -3.73 3.25
N LEU A 56 12.78 -3.97 2.05
CA LEU A 56 11.35 -4.18 1.87
C LEU A 56 10.98 -5.62 2.27
N VAL A 57 9.87 -5.77 2.98
CA VAL A 57 9.36 -7.08 3.43
C VAL A 57 8.05 -7.48 2.74
N GLY A 58 7.54 -6.63 1.84
CA GLY A 58 6.30 -6.85 1.12
C GLY A 58 6.16 -5.94 -0.10
N ALA A 59 4.93 -5.83 -0.59
CA ALA A 59 4.61 -4.96 -1.72
C ALA A 59 4.69 -3.48 -1.33
N VAL A 60 4.90 -2.64 -2.35
CA VAL A 60 4.77 -1.18 -2.26
C VAL A 60 3.39 -0.81 -2.80
N HIS A 61 2.68 0.08 -2.10
CA HIS A 61 1.30 0.43 -2.42
C HIS A 61 1.15 1.91 -2.74
N ASP A 62 0.48 2.23 -3.84
CA ASP A 62 -0.10 3.57 -4.04
C ASP A 62 -1.38 3.68 -3.20
N PHE A 63 -1.49 4.73 -2.40
CA PHE A 63 -2.67 5.06 -1.61
C PHE A 63 -3.17 6.44 -1.99
N ILE A 64 -4.43 6.54 -2.41
CA ILE A 64 -5.09 7.81 -2.66
C ILE A 64 -5.98 8.10 -1.46
N SER A 65 -5.63 9.15 -0.72
CA SER A 65 -6.43 9.61 0.41
C SER A 65 -7.84 10.01 -0.06
N PRO A 66 -8.91 9.38 0.44
CA PRO A 66 -10.26 9.75 0.04
C PRO A 66 -10.67 11.14 0.55
N LEU A 67 -10.01 11.63 1.62
CA LEU A 67 -10.30 12.94 2.20
C LEU A 67 -9.63 14.09 1.44
N THR A 68 -8.39 13.89 1.01
CA THR A 68 -7.56 14.97 0.44
C THR A 68 -7.28 14.81 -1.04
N GLY A 69 -7.52 13.64 -1.63
CA GLY A 69 -7.16 13.31 -3.01
C GLY A 69 -5.66 13.15 -3.26
N LYS A 70 -4.82 13.34 -2.24
CA LYS A 70 -3.36 13.18 -2.33
C LYS A 70 -2.98 11.73 -2.50
N ASN A 71 -1.94 11.49 -3.31
CA ASN A 71 -1.39 10.17 -3.54
C ASN A 71 -0.12 9.98 -2.71
N TYR A 72 0.00 8.82 -2.10
CA TYR A 72 1.13 8.42 -1.27
C TYR A 72 1.64 7.05 -1.72
N MET A 73 2.95 6.84 -1.61
CA MET A 73 3.55 5.51 -1.75
C MET A 73 3.90 4.96 -0.37
N PHE A 74 3.46 3.74 -0.08
CA PHE A 74 3.73 3.03 1.16
C PHE A 74 4.73 1.89 0.92
N PHE A 75 5.85 1.93 1.63
CA PHE A 75 6.92 0.94 1.60
C PHE A 75 6.87 0.08 2.85
N SER A 76 6.54 -1.21 2.70
CA SER A 76 6.47 -2.16 3.82
C SER A 76 7.88 -2.54 4.30
N ILE A 77 8.21 -2.22 5.56
CA ILE A 77 9.55 -2.40 6.12
C ILE A 77 9.63 -3.45 7.24
N ARG A 78 8.50 -3.78 7.88
CA ARG A 78 8.42 -4.85 8.89
C ARG A 78 7.00 -5.41 8.96
N LYS A 79 6.88 -6.73 9.12
CA LYS A 79 5.59 -7.40 9.33
C LYS A 79 5.22 -7.36 10.82
N LEU A 80 3.93 -7.11 11.12
CA LEU A 80 3.38 -7.13 12.47
C LEU A 80 2.89 -8.53 12.87
#